data_AF-A0A7X8LCT9-F1
#
_entry.id   AF-A0A7X8LCT9-F1
#
_cell.length_a   1.000
_cell.length_b   1.000
_cell.length_c   1.000
_cell.angle_alpha   90.00
_cell.angle_beta   90.00
_cell.angle_gamma   90.00
#
_symmetry.space_group_name_H-M   'P 1'
#
loop_
_entity.id
_entity.type
_entity.pdbx_description
1 polymer ?
#
loop_
_entity_poly.entity_id
_entity_poly.type
_entity_poly.pdbx_seq_one_letter_code
_entity_poly.pdbx_strand_id
1 'polypeptide(L)'
;DKDKPVTIGSYMNEPDLMNNKFQLHLAMEEARTVIPQVFTEFGELTGRTYNMVEGYKMEDAEAALFVLGSSYDTACMAVDQLRKEGKKVGVFTSNVLRPWPKAELYEICKDVKAIVVADRQDSYGAGGGNMSLELKATLQDYRANIEVVSLVYGLSGKDFYIEDAVEMLNRSYDIAQAGKAEQKFDYYGHYKGIEGYEPQMYFNPITEEESRPGTTIATFNEETGKVDVKGGMVKNTTIMPKRLTGGHGACPGCGIPVNVNMLLKGIEGNVVLLFHTGCGMVVTTGYPKTAFRVSYVHNLFQNGAATLSGLVEMFHERQRRGEIPEGDDFTFVMITGDGGMDIGMGPAIGAALRNHRMIIMEYDNGGYMNTGYQLSYSTPKGAKTSTSGIGKAQRGKTTFNKDTPQIFAATGIPYVATVAESHPTDFIKKAAKAQKYANEYGMAYVKALSACPLNWGDNPRYERSVIEAGVNSCYHPLYEVEQGITTITYDPEARNKKIPLIDFYKMMGRTKHLVAPEYEDIVKASQEEIDRRWARLKAKHENPLL
;
A
#
# COMPACT_ATOMS: atom_id res chain seq x y z
N ASP A 1 -9.86 -30.28 -17.58
CA ASP A 1 -10.02 -31.17 -18.74
C ASP A 1 -11.47 -31.05 -19.21
N LYS A 2 -11.72 -30.69 -20.49
CA LYS A 2 -13.10 -30.55 -21.00
C LYS A 2 -13.81 -31.90 -21.12
N ASP A 3 -13.03 -32.98 -21.31
CA ASP A 3 -13.54 -34.34 -21.51
C ASP A 3 -13.70 -35.05 -20.15
N LYS A 4 -13.19 -34.45 -19.06
CA LYS A 4 -13.36 -34.86 -17.67
C LYS A 4 -13.62 -33.65 -16.76
N PRO A 5 -14.79 -33.01 -16.86
CA PRO A 5 -15.10 -31.88 -16.01
C PRO A 5 -15.20 -32.31 -14.55
N VAL A 6 -14.62 -31.50 -13.66
CA VAL A 6 -14.68 -31.69 -12.21
C VAL A 6 -15.11 -30.40 -11.55
N THR A 7 -15.83 -30.50 -10.43
CA THR A 7 -16.15 -29.34 -9.58
C THR A 7 -15.07 -29.19 -8.53
N ILE A 8 -14.45 -28.01 -8.45
CA ILE A 8 -13.42 -27.67 -7.48
C ILE A 8 -13.96 -26.53 -6.61
N GLY A 9 -13.82 -26.64 -5.29
CA GLY A 9 -14.31 -25.63 -4.35
C GLY A 9 -15.81 -25.74 -4.01
N SER A 10 -16.36 -26.97 -4.01
CA SER A 10 -17.75 -27.22 -3.61
C SER A 10 -18.02 -26.75 -2.18
N TYR A 11 -19.23 -26.24 -1.95
CA TYR A 11 -19.76 -26.03 -0.60
C TYR A 11 -19.92 -27.38 0.11
N MET A 12 -19.45 -27.46 1.36
CA MET A 12 -19.48 -28.67 2.17
C MET A 12 -20.13 -28.38 3.51
N ASN A 13 -20.95 -29.32 3.99
CA ASN A 13 -21.50 -29.36 5.33
C ASN A 13 -20.91 -30.52 6.11
N GLU A 14 -21.27 -30.65 7.38
CA GLU A 14 -20.98 -31.86 8.12
C GLU A 14 -21.83 -33.05 7.64
N PRO A 15 -21.26 -34.27 7.59
CA PRO A 15 -19.94 -34.66 8.10
C PRO A 15 -18.77 -34.53 7.09
N ASP A 16 -19.04 -34.09 5.86
CA ASP A 16 -18.07 -34.11 4.76
C ASP A 16 -16.90 -33.15 4.96
N LEU A 17 -17.14 -32.01 5.62
CA LEU A 17 -16.10 -31.02 5.89
C LEU A 17 -14.99 -31.61 6.77
N MET A 18 -15.35 -32.33 7.84
CA MET A 18 -14.36 -32.99 8.71
C MET A 18 -13.51 -34.00 7.92
N ASN A 19 -14.14 -34.83 7.09
CA ASN A 19 -13.45 -35.82 6.26
C ASN A 19 -12.49 -35.14 5.26
N ASN A 20 -12.93 -34.04 4.63
CA ASN A 20 -12.08 -33.28 3.72
C ASN A 20 -10.89 -32.64 4.45
N LYS A 21 -11.08 -32.08 5.65
CA LYS A 21 -9.97 -31.57 6.47
C LYS A 21 -8.98 -32.66 6.85
N PHE A 22 -9.46 -33.87 7.17
CA PHE A 22 -8.58 -35.00 7.44
C PHE A 22 -7.80 -35.43 6.19
N GLN A 23 -8.39 -35.39 4.99
CA GLN A 23 -7.66 -35.62 3.74
C GLN A 23 -6.53 -34.59 3.51
N LEU A 24 -6.75 -33.31 3.86
CA LEU A 24 -5.68 -32.29 3.80
C LEU A 24 -4.57 -32.59 4.81
N HIS A 25 -4.90 -33.10 6.00
CA HIS A 25 -3.91 -33.59 6.95
C HIS A 25 -3.13 -34.79 6.39
N LEU A 26 -3.80 -35.78 5.79
CA LEU A 26 -3.13 -36.92 5.15
C LEU A 26 -2.19 -36.48 4.02
N ALA A 27 -2.58 -35.48 3.21
CA ALA A 27 -1.72 -34.92 2.18
C ALA A 27 -0.46 -34.23 2.77
N MET A 28 -0.59 -33.61 3.94
CA MET A 28 0.56 -33.07 4.68
C MET A 28 1.48 -34.21 5.18
N GLU A 29 0.92 -35.30 5.70
CA GLU A 29 1.73 -36.47 6.09
C GLU A 29 2.38 -37.17 4.89
N GLU A 30 1.73 -37.19 3.73
CA GLU A 30 2.35 -37.66 2.49
C GLU A 30 3.53 -36.78 2.09
N ALA A 31 3.39 -35.45 2.16
CA ALA A 31 4.49 -34.51 1.88
C ALA A 31 5.72 -34.78 2.77
N ARG A 32 5.53 -35.20 4.04
CA ARG A 32 6.62 -35.60 4.94
C ARG A 32 7.51 -36.70 4.35
N THR A 33 6.92 -37.62 3.59
CA THR A 33 7.65 -38.74 2.95
C THR A 33 8.37 -38.33 1.66
N VAL A 34 7.83 -37.33 0.95
CA VAL A 34 8.33 -36.88 -0.36
C VAL A 34 9.45 -35.85 -0.22
N ILE A 35 9.38 -34.93 0.75
CA ILE A 35 10.38 -33.86 0.90
C ILE A 35 11.84 -34.38 1.00
N PRO A 36 12.15 -35.43 1.79
CA PRO A 36 13.52 -35.98 1.83
C PRO A 36 14.02 -36.51 0.48
N GLN A 37 13.11 -37.04 -0.35
CA GLN A 37 13.44 -37.51 -1.70
C GLN A 37 13.83 -36.33 -2.59
N VAL A 38 13.06 -35.24 -2.53
CA VAL A 38 13.34 -33.99 -3.25
C VAL A 38 14.69 -33.40 -2.84
N PHE A 39 15.02 -33.41 -1.54
CA PHE A 39 16.34 -32.96 -1.08
C PHE A 39 17.48 -33.87 -1.58
N THR A 40 17.26 -35.18 -1.64
CA THR A 40 18.23 -36.13 -2.21
C THR A 40 18.49 -35.83 -3.68
N GLU A 41 17.43 -35.74 -4.49
CA GLU A 41 17.51 -35.42 -5.92
C GLU A 41 18.21 -34.06 -6.17
N PHE A 42 17.88 -33.05 -5.36
CA PHE A 42 18.54 -31.75 -5.43
C PHE A 42 20.04 -31.83 -5.12
N GLY A 43 20.42 -32.66 -4.15
CA GLY A 43 21.81 -32.96 -3.81
C GLY A 43 22.55 -33.63 -4.95
N GLU A 44 21.94 -34.61 -5.61
CA GLU A 44 22.51 -35.29 -6.80
C GLU A 44 22.72 -34.31 -7.96
N LEU A 45 21.78 -33.38 -8.18
CA LEU A 45 21.86 -32.39 -9.27
C LEU A 45 22.88 -31.28 -9.01
N THR A 46 23.04 -30.85 -7.76
CA THR A 46 23.77 -29.61 -7.44
C THR A 46 25.03 -29.81 -6.59
N GLY A 47 25.20 -30.98 -5.99
CA GLY A 47 26.23 -31.26 -4.99
C GLY A 47 25.97 -30.64 -3.61
N ARG A 48 24.80 -30.00 -3.39
CA ARG A 48 24.42 -29.37 -2.11
C ARG A 48 23.36 -30.20 -1.40
N THR A 49 23.68 -30.68 -0.21
CA THR A 49 22.75 -31.49 0.61
C THR A 49 21.96 -30.61 1.56
N TYR A 50 20.66 -30.87 1.65
CA TYR A 50 19.75 -30.26 2.62
C TYR A 50 19.03 -31.37 3.39
N ASN A 51 18.68 -31.09 4.65
CA ASN A 51 17.86 -31.98 5.48
C ASN A 51 16.62 -31.22 5.98
N MET A 52 15.68 -31.93 6.63
CA MET A 52 14.51 -31.29 7.25
C MET A 52 14.91 -30.20 8.26
N VAL A 53 15.97 -30.50 9.02
CA VAL A 53 16.57 -29.69 10.09
C VAL A 53 18.09 -29.73 9.89
N GLU A 54 18.74 -28.62 10.20
CA GLU A 54 20.20 -28.50 10.15
C GLU A 54 20.74 -27.99 11.47
N GLY A 55 21.93 -28.44 11.84
CA GLY A 55 22.62 -28.00 13.04
C GLY A 55 24.11 -27.87 12.82
N TYR A 56 24.72 -27.02 13.62
CA TYR A 56 26.13 -26.72 13.60
C TYR A 56 26.70 -26.81 15.01
N LYS A 57 27.67 -27.72 15.19
CA LYS A 57 28.30 -28.05 16.48
C LYS A 57 27.29 -28.43 17.56
N MET A 58 26.38 -29.36 17.25
CA MET A 58 25.32 -29.81 18.16
C MET A 58 25.69 -31.08 18.94
N GLU A 59 26.67 -31.87 18.46
CA GLU A 59 26.98 -33.21 18.94
C GLU A 59 27.44 -33.27 20.40
N ASP A 60 28.10 -32.21 20.87
CA ASP A 60 28.58 -32.07 22.25
C ASP A 60 28.09 -30.77 22.90
N ALA A 61 27.09 -30.10 22.31
CA ALA A 61 26.58 -28.83 22.80
C ALA A 61 25.87 -28.99 24.16
N GLU A 62 26.17 -28.12 25.11
CA GLU A 62 25.45 -28.01 26.38
C GLU A 62 24.29 -27.00 26.28
N ALA A 63 24.36 -26.05 25.35
CA ALA A 63 23.32 -25.08 25.10
C ALA A 63 23.21 -24.78 23.60
N ALA A 64 22.03 -24.35 23.15
CA ALA A 64 21.83 -24.05 21.73
C ALA A 64 20.98 -22.81 21.46
N LEU A 65 21.17 -22.27 20.25
CA LEU A 65 20.32 -21.27 19.64
C LEU A 65 19.49 -21.90 18.51
N PHE A 66 18.19 -21.66 18.50
CA PHE A 66 17.32 -21.94 17.36
C PHE A 66 16.98 -20.63 16.64
N VAL A 67 17.31 -20.56 15.35
CA VAL A 67 17.00 -19.42 14.47
C VAL A 67 16.59 -19.93 13.09
N LEU A 68 15.80 -19.13 12.36
CA LEU A 68 15.40 -19.43 10.98
C LEU A 68 16.11 -18.56 9.95
N GLY A 69 16.20 -19.09 8.72
CA GLY A 69 16.56 -18.34 7.52
C GLY A 69 17.95 -17.72 7.60
N SER A 70 18.08 -16.48 7.12
CA SER A 70 19.37 -15.79 6.95
C SER A 70 20.19 -15.62 8.24
N SER A 71 19.58 -15.77 9.41
CA SER A 71 20.28 -15.64 10.69
C SER A 71 21.09 -16.88 11.08
N TYR A 72 20.81 -18.03 10.48
CA TYR A 72 21.50 -19.28 10.80
C TYR A 72 22.99 -19.24 10.49
N ASP A 73 23.38 -18.76 9.31
CA ASP A 73 24.79 -18.70 8.90
C ASP A 73 25.60 -17.74 9.79
N THR A 74 25.05 -16.56 10.10
CA THR A 74 25.66 -15.61 11.06
C THR A 74 25.84 -16.24 12.43
N ALA A 75 24.87 -17.01 12.89
CA ALA A 75 24.95 -17.70 14.18
C ALA A 75 25.98 -18.84 14.18
N CYS A 76 26.24 -19.50 13.04
CA CYS A 76 27.32 -20.49 12.94
C CYS A 76 28.70 -19.84 13.19
N MET A 77 28.92 -18.62 12.69
CA MET A 77 30.15 -17.86 12.95
C MET A 77 30.30 -17.50 14.44
N ALA A 78 29.20 -17.13 15.10
CA ALA A 78 29.19 -16.87 16.54
C ALA A 78 29.48 -18.14 17.36
N VAL A 79 28.95 -19.29 16.94
CA VAL A 79 29.29 -20.59 17.53
C VAL A 79 30.79 -20.85 17.43
N ASP A 80 31.43 -20.63 16.27
CA ASP A 80 32.87 -20.82 16.12
C ASP A 80 33.70 -19.94 17.06
N GLN A 81 33.27 -18.69 17.29
CA GLN A 81 33.92 -17.79 18.23
C GLN A 81 33.83 -18.33 19.66
N LEU A 82 32.63 -18.66 20.13
CA LEU A 82 32.41 -19.13 21.50
C LEU A 82 33.03 -20.52 21.74
N ARG A 83 33.08 -21.37 20.72
CA ARG A 83 33.76 -22.67 20.78
C ARG A 83 35.28 -22.52 20.98
N LYS A 84 35.91 -21.50 20.39
CA LYS A 84 37.33 -21.17 20.65
C LYS A 84 37.57 -20.70 22.08
N GLU A 85 36.56 -20.10 22.72
CA GLU A 85 36.57 -19.72 24.14
C GLU A 85 36.27 -20.92 25.07
N GLY A 86 36.05 -22.11 24.53
CA GLY A 86 35.77 -23.33 25.29
C GLY A 86 34.30 -23.52 25.68
N LYS A 87 33.39 -22.65 25.22
CA LYS A 87 31.95 -22.80 25.50
C LYS A 87 31.32 -23.79 24.52
N LYS A 88 30.68 -24.82 25.08
CA LYS A 88 30.01 -25.86 24.31
C LYS A 88 28.62 -25.43 23.85
N VAL A 89 28.57 -24.54 22.85
CA VAL A 89 27.33 -24.03 22.27
C VAL A 89 27.11 -24.55 20.86
N GLY A 90 25.86 -24.78 20.47
CA GLY A 90 25.48 -25.13 19.10
C GLY A 90 24.40 -24.19 18.56
N VAL A 91 24.14 -24.28 17.26
CA VAL A 91 23.00 -23.61 16.62
C VAL A 91 22.30 -24.58 15.70
N PHE A 92 20.97 -24.48 15.61
CA PHE A 92 20.18 -25.29 14.68
C PHE A 92 19.03 -24.48 14.07
N THR A 93 18.53 -24.96 12.93
CA THR A 93 17.48 -24.33 12.10
C THR A 93 16.58 -25.39 11.49
N SER A 94 15.41 -24.98 11.01
CA SER A 94 14.49 -25.84 10.27
C SER A 94 14.35 -25.35 8.82
N ASN A 95 14.65 -26.23 7.85
CA ASN A 95 14.40 -25.98 6.43
C ASN A 95 12.92 -26.21 6.07
N VAL A 96 12.23 -27.03 6.85
CA VAL A 96 10.80 -27.33 6.67
C VAL A 96 10.03 -26.88 7.90
N LEU A 97 9.04 -26.01 7.70
CA LEU A 97 8.16 -25.59 8.79
C LEU A 97 6.88 -26.45 8.83
N ARG A 98 6.35 -26.83 7.66
CA ARG A 98 5.18 -27.69 7.53
C ARG A 98 5.44 -28.74 6.44
N PRO A 99 5.28 -30.04 6.73
CA PRO A 99 4.92 -30.64 8.02
C PRO A 99 6.00 -30.37 9.09
N TRP A 100 5.60 -30.05 10.33
CA TRP A 100 6.56 -29.73 11.39
C TRP A 100 7.48 -30.95 11.67
N PRO A 101 8.82 -30.82 11.57
CA PRO A 101 9.76 -31.93 11.66
C PRO A 101 10.11 -32.23 13.13
N LYS A 102 9.09 -32.67 13.87
CA LYS A 102 9.13 -32.83 15.32
C LYS A 102 10.23 -33.79 15.79
N ALA A 103 10.40 -34.93 15.10
CA ALA A 103 11.38 -35.94 15.50
C ALA A 103 12.81 -35.45 15.24
N GLU A 104 13.04 -34.86 14.07
CA GLU A 104 14.33 -34.34 13.65
C GLU A 104 14.77 -33.16 14.52
N LEU A 105 13.84 -32.27 14.89
CA LEU A 105 14.10 -31.17 15.83
C LEU A 105 14.41 -31.67 17.24
N TYR A 106 13.72 -32.72 17.72
CA TYR A 106 14.07 -33.30 19.01
C TYR A 106 15.45 -33.96 18.96
N GLU A 107 15.69 -34.82 17.96
CA GLU A 107 16.95 -35.57 17.85
C GLU A 107 18.17 -34.64 17.79
N ILE A 108 18.07 -33.48 17.14
CA ILE A 108 19.20 -32.55 17.04
C ILE A 108 19.51 -31.80 18.34
N CYS A 109 18.52 -31.62 19.23
CA CYS A 109 18.68 -30.80 20.44
C CYS A 109 18.50 -31.57 21.75
N LYS A 110 18.18 -32.87 21.72
CA LYS A 110 17.83 -33.68 22.91
C LYS A 110 18.90 -33.68 24.02
N ASP A 111 20.16 -33.46 23.67
CA ASP A 111 21.30 -33.54 24.59
C ASP A 111 21.70 -32.19 25.20
N VAL A 112 21.08 -31.08 24.77
CA VAL A 112 21.36 -29.75 25.33
C VAL A 112 20.55 -29.51 26.61
N LYS A 113 21.07 -28.67 27.51
CA LYS A 113 20.40 -28.32 28.77
C LYS A 113 19.49 -27.10 28.64
N ALA A 114 19.82 -26.19 27.72
CA ALA A 114 19.05 -24.97 27.48
C ALA A 114 19.04 -24.57 26.00
N ILE A 115 17.92 -23.99 25.57
CA ILE A 115 17.73 -23.47 24.22
C ILE A 115 17.20 -22.04 24.30
N VAL A 116 17.84 -21.14 23.56
CA VAL A 116 17.24 -19.86 23.18
C VAL A 116 16.59 -20.01 21.81
N VAL A 117 15.31 -19.71 21.70
CA VAL A 117 14.55 -19.75 20.44
C VAL A 117 14.28 -18.31 20.01
N ALA A 118 14.85 -17.90 18.88
CA ALA A 118 14.79 -16.55 18.38
C ALA A 118 13.86 -16.45 17.16
N ASP A 119 12.72 -15.78 17.33
CA ASP A 119 11.68 -15.57 16.32
C ASP A 119 11.74 -14.15 15.75
N ARG A 120 11.57 -14.00 14.42
CA ARG A 120 11.34 -12.69 13.76
C ARG A 120 9.85 -12.32 13.70
N GLN A 121 9.09 -12.76 14.69
CA GLN A 121 7.66 -12.55 14.85
C GLN A 121 7.28 -12.80 16.32
N ASP A 122 6.34 -12.02 16.85
CA ASP A 122 5.73 -12.30 18.15
C ASP A 122 4.26 -12.70 17.98
N SER A 123 3.83 -13.68 18.79
CA SER A 123 2.43 -14.02 18.98
C SER A 123 1.98 -13.32 20.26
N TYR A 124 1.54 -12.07 20.11
CA TYR A 124 1.25 -11.16 21.24
C TYR A 124 0.39 -11.82 22.33
N GLY A 125 0.92 -11.87 23.56
CA GLY A 125 0.27 -12.50 24.72
C GLY A 125 0.58 -13.99 24.91
N ALA A 126 1.24 -14.66 23.95
CA ALA A 126 1.61 -16.07 24.06
C ALA A 126 3.00 -16.31 24.69
N GLY A 127 3.81 -15.26 24.86
CA GLY A 127 5.14 -15.37 25.47
C GLY A 127 6.20 -15.99 24.54
N GLY A 128 6.08 -15.77 23.23
CA GLY A 128 7.00 -16.24 22.20
C GLY A 128 6.38 -16.21 20.80
N GLY A 129 7.23 -16.25 19.76
CA GLY A 129 6.78 -16.42 18.38
C GLY A 129 6.34 -17.86 18.08
N ASN A 130 5.87 -18.11 16.86
CA ASN A 130 5.31 -19.41 16.50
C ASN A 130 6.33 -20.56 16.63
N MET A 131 7.61 -20.34 16.31
CA MET A 131 8.61 -21.42 16.38
C MET A 131 8.97 -21.76 17.82
N SER A 132 9.07 -20.74 18.67
CA SER A 132 9.16 -20.92 20.12
C SER A 132 8.07 -21.82 20.67
N LEU A 133 6.81 -21.57 20.30
CA LEU A 133 5.67 -22.31 20.82
C LEU A 133 5.69 -23.77 20.34
N GLU A 134 5.99 -24.00 19.06
CA GLU A 134 6.02 -25.35 18.48
C GLU A 134 7.19 -26.20 18.97
N LEU A 135 8.36 -25.59 19.17
CA LEU A 135 9.50 -26.30 19.74
C LEU A 135 9.28 -26.63 21.23
N LYS A 136 8.68 -25.72 22.01
CA LYS A 136 8.28 -26.01 23.40
C LYS A 136 7.31 -27.20 23.47
N ALA A 137 6.30 -27.23 22.61
CA ALA A 137 5.37 -28.37 22.53
C ALA A 137 6.07 -29.67 22.10
N THR A 138 6.99 -29.58 21.13
CA THR A 138 7.82 -30.72 20.70
C THR A 138 8.59 -31.33 21.86
N LEU A 139 9.30 -30.49 22.62
CA LEU A 139 10.10 -30.91 23.76
C LEU A 139 9.25 -31.46 24.90
N GLN A 140 8.06 -30.88 25.13
CA GLN A 140 7.10 -31.41 26.09
C GLN A 140 6.63 -32.82 25.73
N ASP A 141 6.30 -33.06 24.46
CA ASP A 141 5.83 -34.38 24.00
C ASP A 141 6.90 -35.47 24.16
N TYR A 142 8.18 -35.12 23.99
CA TYR A 142 9.32 -36.01 24.24
C TYR A 142 9.75 -36.05 25.71
N ARG A 143 9.06 -35.32 26.61
CA ARG A 143 9.41 -35.18 28.03
C ARG A 143 10.87 -34.75 28.23
N ALA A 144 11.36 -33.91 27.33
CA ALA A 144 12.73 -33.42 27.37
C ALA A 144 12.90 -32.48 28.57
N ASN A 145 14.00 -32.65 29.31
CA ASN A 145 14.37 -31.78 30.43
C ASN A 145 15.30 -30.66 29.94
N ILE A 146 14.75 -29.76 29.11
CA ILE A 146 15.49 -28.68 28.46
C ILE A 146 14.83 -27.35 28.80
N GLU A 147 15.60 -26.39 29.33
CA GLU A 147 15.08 -25.06 29.62
C GLU A 147 15.02 -24.21 28.34
N VAL A 148 13.82 -23.73 27.98
CA VAL A 148 13.62 -22.98 26.74
C VAL A 148 13.24 -21.53 27.01
N VAL A 149 13.99 -20.61 26.43
CA VAL A 149 13.73 -19.17 26.44
C VAL A 149 13.34 -18.69 25.05
N SER A 150 12.31 -17.85 24.98
CA SER A 150 11.83 -17.24 23.74
C SER A 150 12.36 -15.81 23.60
N LEU A 151 12.92 -15.49 22.45
CA LEU A 151 13.38 -14.14 22.09
C LEU A 151 12.71 -13.69 20.80
N VAL A 152 12.22 -12.45 20.79
CA VAL A 152 11.81 -11.77 19.55
C VAL A 152 12.96 -10.88 19.10
N TYR A 153 13.38 -10.98 17.84
CA TYR A 153 14.52 -10.22 17.31
C TYR A 153 14.32 -9.81 15.84
N GLY A 154 15.18 -8.94 15.32
CA GLY A 154 15.28 -8.69 13.88
C GLY A 154 14.00 -8.14 13.21
N LEU A 155 13.03 -7.65 14.00
CA LEU A 155 11.77 -7.12 13.47
C LEU A 155 12.03 -5.94 12.54
N SER A 156 11.17 -5.80 11.53
CA SER A 156 11.24 -4.73 10.53
C SER A 156 12.54 -4.70 9.71
N GLY A 157 13.24 -5.84 9.60
CA GLY A 157 14.50 -5.93 8.86
C GLY A 157 15.68 -5.31 9.61
N LYS A 158 15.60 -5.19 10.94
CA LYS A 158 16.75 -4.82 11.77
C LYS A 158 17.89 -5.82 11.52
N ASP A 159 19.10 -5.28 11.35
CA ASP A 159 20.29 -6.09 11.12
C ASP A 159 20.52 -7.10 12.24
N PHE A 160 21.17 -8.20 11.88
CA PHE A 160 21.55 -9.27 12.79
C PHE A 160 23.01 -9.60 12.57
N TYR A 161 23.86 -9.15 13.48
CA TYR A 161 25.30 -9.31 13.42
C TYR A 161 25.78 -10.51 14.25
N ILE A 162 27.07 -10.83 14.13
CA ILE A 162 27.70 -11.94 14.86
C ILE A 162 27.60 -11.69 16.36
N GLU A 163 27.79 -10.44 16.79
CA GLU A 163 27.72 -10.03 18.19
C GLU A 163 26.33 -10.30 18.80
N ASP A 164 25.27 -10.11 18.01
CA ASP A 164 23.90 -10.42 18.44
C ASP A 164 23.72 -11.92 18.67
N ALA A 165 24.22 -12.74 17.75
CA ALA A 165 24.21 -14.19 17.90
C ALA A 165 25.08 -14.65 19.08
N VAL A 166 26.24 -14.03 19.30
CA VAL A 166 27.13 -14.28 20.45
C VAL A 166 26.39 -14.01 21.75
N GLU A 167 25.65 -12.89 21.87
CA GLU A 167 24.88 -12.57 23.07
C GLU A 167 23.77 -13.60 23.32
N MET A 168 23.00 -13.95 22.28
CA MET A 168 21.95 -14.97 22.39
C MET A 168 22.50 -16.35 22.77
N LEU A 169 23.64 -16.75 22.21
CA LEU A 169 24.31 -18.02 22.53
C LEU A 169 24.88 -18.00 23.95
N ASN A 170 25.50 -16.90 24.39
CA ASN A 170 25.94 -16.75 25.78
C ASN A 170 24.77 -16.85 26.75
N ARG A 171 23.64 -16.20 26.44
CA ARG A 171 22.40 -16.34 27.23
C ARG A 171 21.97 -17.81 27.34
N SER A 172 21.97 -18.56 26.23
CA SER A 172 21.65 -19.99 26.26
C SER A 172 22.64 -20.79 27.14
N TYR A 173 23.94 -20.47 27.04
CA TYR A 173 25.00 -21.13 27.81
C TYR A 173 24.88 -20.87 29.30
N ASP A 174 24.66 -19.61 29.70
CA ASP A 174 24.51 -19.21 31.10
C ASP A 174 23.29 -19.88 31.74
N ILE A 175 22.17 -19.98 31.00
CA ILE A 175 20.99 -20.74 31.45
C ILE A 175 21.31 -22.22 31.62
N ALA A 176 22.06 -22.83 30.70
CA ALA A 176 22.48 -24.22 30.82
C ALA A 176 23.36 -24.47 32.06
N GLN A 177 24.20 -23.51 32.44
CA GLN A 177 25.02 -23.60 33.66
C GLN A 177 24.19 -23.37 34.93
N ALA A 178 23.24 -22.44 34.91
CA ALA A 178 22.36 -22.15 36.04
C ALA A 178 21.25 -23.20 36.26
N GLY A 179 20.89 -23.94 35.20
CA GLY A 179 19.83 -24.95 35.20
C GLY A 179 18.40 -24.40 35.13
N LYS A 180 18.21 -23.07 35.08
CA LYS A 180 16.91 -22.40 34.94
C LYS A 180 17.07 -21.00 34.38
N ALA A 181 16.07 -20.52 33.64
CA ALA A 181 16.02 -19.13 33.18
C ALA A 181 15.25 -18.25 34.16
N GLU A 182 15.78 -17.07 34.48
CA GLU A 182 15.05 -16.06 35.26
C GLU A 182 13.96 -15.38 34.42
N GLN A 183 14.27 -15.10 33.15
CA GLN A 183 13.35 -14.49 32.20
C GLN A 183 13.15 -15.39 30.97
N LYS A 184 11.93 -15.93 30.83
CA LYS A 184 11.56 -16.89 29.78
C LYS A 184 11.14 -16.27 28.45
N PHE A 185 10.88 -14.97 28.41
CA PHE A 185 10.47 -14.23 27.23
C PHE A 185 11.06 -12.82 27.22
N ASP A 186 11.55 -12.37 26.07
CA ASP A 186 12.14 -11.04 25.91
C ASP A 186 12.19 -10.56 24.45
N TYR A 187 12.42 -9.27 24.24
CA TYR A 187 12.68 -8.67 22.92
C TYR A 187 14.15 -8.26 22.81
N TYR A 188 14.91 -8.94 21.96
CA TYR A 188 16.33 -8.61 21.81
C TYR A 188 16.53 -7.24 21.16
N GLY A 189 17.36 -6.40 21.79
CA GLY A 189 17.72 -5.08 21.30
C GLY A 189 16.59 -4.04 21.38
N HIS A 190 15.59 -4.27 22.22
CA HIS A 190 14.64 -3.23 22.62
C HIS A 190 15.28 -2.23 23.59
N TYR A 191 14.73 -1.03 23.67
CA TYR A 191 15.16 -0.01 24.63
C TYR A 191 13.93 0.67 25.26
N LYS A 192 14.06 1.17 26.49
CA LYS A 192 12.96 1.75 27.28
C LYS A 192 12.32 3.01 26.67
N GLY A 193 12.90 3.56 25.60
CA GLY A 193 12.55 4.87 25.08
C GLY A 193 13.05 6.00 25.99
N ILE A 194 12.66 7.22 25.67
CA ILE A 194 12.94 8.41 26.48
C ILE A 194 11.70 8.68 27.33
N GLU A 195 11.82 8.57 28.65
CA GLU A 195 10.74 8.87 29.58
C GLU A 195 10.35 10.36 29.49
N GLY A 196 9.05 10.64 29.40
CA GLY A 196 8.56 12.01 29.17
C GLY A 196 8.82 12.54 27.76
N TYR A 197 9.10 11.67 26.77
CA TYR A 197 9.19 12.10 25.37
C TYR A 197 7.86 12.72 24.91
N GLU A 198 7.88 14.03 24.69
CA GLU A 198 6.82 14.73 23.99
C GLU A 198 7.17 14.77 22.50
N PRO A 199 6.31 14.21 21.62
CA PRO A 199 6.51 14.31 20.18
C PRO A 199 6.67 15.77 19.78
N GLN A 200 7.75 16.07 19.06
CA GLN A 200 7.99 17.43 18.58
C GLN A 200 6.85 17.86 17.66
N MET A 201 6.13 18.92 18.04
CA MET A 201 5.18 19.57 17.16
C MET A 201 5.94 20.37 16.10
N TYR A 202 6.07 19.81 14.89
CA TYR A 202 6.82 20.45 13.80
C TYR A 202 6.11 21.67 13.22
N PHE A 203 4.78 21.74 13.35
CA PHE A 203 3.98 22.81 12.79
C PHE A 203 2.84 23.17 13.74
N ASN A 204 2.51 24.47 13.82
CA ASN A 204 1.32 24.91 14.53
C ASN A 204 0.05 24.38 13.84
N PRO A 205 -0.95 23.94 14.61
CA PRO A 205 -2.29 23.66 14.10
C PRO A 205 -2.82 24.85 13.30
N ILE A 206 -3.65 24.56 12.31
CA ILE A 206 -4.38 25.59 11.56
C ILE A 206 -5.58 26.01 12.42
N THR A 207 -5.78 27.31 12.62
CA THR A 207 -6.94 27.80 13.38
C THR A 207 -8.21 27.74 12.52
N GLU A 208 -9.38 27.77 13.17
CA GLU A 208 -10.67 27.78 12.45
C GLU A 208 -10.76 28.96 11.48
N GLU A 209 -10.34 30.15 11.89
CA GLU A 209 -10.30 31.36 11.06
C GLU A 209 -9.35 31.21 9.87
N GLU A 210 -8.13 30.71 10.11
CA GLU A 210 -7.15 30.45 9.03
C GLU A 210 -7.66 29.41 8.03
N SER A 211 -8.44 28.45 8.49
CA SER A 211 -9.01 27.40 7.64
C SER A 211 -10.17 27.88 6.77
N ARG A 212 -10.78 29.03 7.10
CA ARG A 212 -11.95 29.60 6.41
C ARG A 212 -11.71 31.02 5.85
N PRO A 213 -10.71 31.24 4.97
CA PRO A 213 -10.43 32.56 4.43
C PRO A 213 -11.52 33.11 3.50
N GLY A 214 -12.54 32.33 3.12
CA GLY A 214 -13.67 32.80 2.31
C GLY A 214 -13.28 33.13 0.87
N THR A 215 -12.22 32.51 0.36
CA THR A 215 -11.66 32.82 -0.97
C THR A 215 -12.32 32.04 -2.10
N THR A 216 -12.97 30.94 -1.75
CA THR A 216 -13.72 30.09 -2.68
C THR A 216 -15.03 29.70 -2.02
N ILE A 217 -16.13 30.26 -2.50
CA ILE A 217 -17.46 30.05 -1.91
C ILE A 217 -18.28 29.22 -2.90
N ALA A 218 -18.67 28.02 -2.46
CA ALA A 218 -19.55 27.12 -3.20
C ALA A 218 -20.97 27.20 -2.62
N THR A 219 -21.95 27.51 -3.47
CA THR A 219 -23.36 27.67 -3.07
C THR A 219 -24.23 26.80 -3.98
N PHE A 220 -25.14 26.04 -3.37
CA PHE A 220 -26.12 25.28 -4.15
C PHE A 220 -27.15 26.25 -4.73
N ASN A 221 -27.41 26.13 -6.02
CA ASN A 221 -28.38 26.94 -6.75
C ASN A 221 -29.63 26.07 -7.00
N GLU A 222 -30.71 26.37 -6.27
CA GLU A 222 -31.96 25.60 -6.35
C GLU A 222 -32.63 25.65 -7.72
N GLU A 223 -32.45 26.73 -8.49
CA GLU A 223 -33.05 26.87 -9.83
C GLU A 223 -32.38 25.96 -10.85
N THR A 224 -31.06 25.79 -10.74
CA THR A 224 -30.27 24.99 -11.70
C THR A 224 -30.00 23.57 -11.21
N GLY A 225 -30.18 23.29 -9.92
CA GLY A 225 -29.82 22.02 -9.27
C GLY A 225 -28.30 21.79 -9.18
N LYS A 226 -27.49 22.83 -9.37
CA LYS A 226 -26.01 22.74 -9.45
C LYS A 226 -25.34 23.60 -8.39
N VAL A 227 -24.04 23.38 -8.19
CA VAL A 227 -23.24 24.21 -7.28
C VAL A 227 -22.55 25.32 -8.09
N ASP A 228 -22.84 26.56 -7.72
CA ASP A 228 -22.13 27.73 -8.22
C ASP A 228 -20.91 28.04 -7.35
N VAL A 229 -19.79 28.39 -7.98
CA VAL A 229 -18.55 28.74 -7.27
C VAL A 229 -18.12 30.17 -7.57
N LYS A 230 -18.11 31.02 -6.54
CA LYS A 230 -17.54 32.37 -6.57
C LYS A 230 -16.11 32.36 -6.03
N GLY A 231 -15.20 33.07 -6.69
CA GLY A 231 -13.78 33.10 -6.31
C GLY A 231 -12.97 31.95 -6.93
N GLY A 232 -12.07 31.34 -6.14
CA GLY A 232 -11.23 30.23 -6.59
C GLY A 232 -10.06 30.63 -7.50
N MET A 233 -9.72 31.92 -7.58
CA MET A 233 -8.54 32.38 -8.32
C MET A 233 -7.26 31.98 -7.58
N VAL A 234 -6.27 31.47 -8.34
CA VAL A 234 -4.99 31.00 -7.77
C VAL A 234 -4.32 32.05 -6.90
N LYS A 235 -4.32 33.32 -7.33
CA LYS A 235 -3.74 34.44 -6.59
C LYS A 235 -4.42 34.67 -5.23
N ASN A 236 -5.74 34.50 -5.14
CA ASN A 236 -6.49 34.79 -3.92
C ASN A 236 -6.37 33.63 -2.92
N THR A 237 -6.40 32.39 -3.43
CA THR A 237 -6.29 31.17 -2.60
C THR A 237 -4.89 30.93 -2.01
N THR A 238 -3.91 31.81 -2.24
CA THR A 238 -2.59 31.71 -1.58
C THR A 238 -2.65 31.99 -0.08
N ILE A 239 -3.71 32.66 0.39
CA ILE A 239 -3.96 32.90 1.81
C ILE A 239 -4.34 31.61 2.55
N MET A 240 -4.88 30.60 1.85
CA MET A 240 -5.22 29.30 2.45
C MET A 240 -3.93 28.64 2.99
N PRO A 241 -3.86 28.32 4.29
CA PRO A 241 -2.68 27.69 4.87
C PRO A 241 -2.41 26.33 4.23
N LYS A 242 -1.12 26.02 4.02
CA LYS A 242 -0.72 24.69 3.55
C LYS A 242 -1.05 23.65 4.61
N ARG A 243 -1.92 22.69 4.27
CA ARG A 243 -2.26 21.52 5.10
C ARG A 243 -1.25 20.37 4.89
N LEU A 244 -0.68 20.26 3.69
CA LEU A 244 0.49 19.45 3.36
C LEU A 244 1.67 20.39 3.08
N THR A 245 2.66 20.40 3.96
CA THR A 245 3.77 21.37 3.96
C THR A 245 5.01 20.85 3.23
N GLY A 246 6.03 21.72 3.14
CA GLY A 246 7.38 21.30 2.75
C GLY A 246 8.03 20.42 3.83
N GLY A 247 9.21 19.85 3.51
CA GLY A 247 9.92 18.90 4.37
C GLY A 247 9.58 17.43 4.09
N HIS A 248 8.66 17.16 3.16
CA HIS A 248 8.39 15.81 2.64
C HIS A 248 9.52 15.31 1.72
N GLY A 249 9.66 13.98 1.59
CA GLY A 249 10.67 13.31 0.76
C GLY A 249 10.30 13.11 -0.71
N ALA A 250 9.32 13.84 -1.24
CA ALA A 250 8.87 13.66 -2.63
C ALA A 250 9.96 14.07 -3.64
N CYS A 251 10.01 13.38 -4.80
CA CYS A 251 10.96 13.68 -5.87
C CYS A 251 10.78 15.12 -6.41
N PRO A 252 11.85 15.76 -6.95
CA PRO A 252 11.72 17.02 -7.66
C PRO A 252 10.70 16.92 -8.81
N GLY A 253 9.76 17.87 -8.86
CA GLY A 253 8.66 17.88 -9.85
C GLY A 253 7.56 16.85 -9.60
N CYS A 254 7.52 16.20 -8.43
CA CYS A 254 6.43 15.29 -8.09
C CYS A 254 5.08 16.01 -8.11
N GLY A 255 4.13 15.48 -8.89
CA GLY A 255 2.77 16.02 -8.97
C GLY A 255 1.95 15.76 -7.71
N ILE A 256 2.27 14.78 -6.87
CA ILE A 256 1.41 14.40 -5.74
C ILE A 256 1.19 15.57 -4.76
N PRO A 257 2.23 16.23 -4.22
CA PRO A 257 2.02 17.38 -3.34
C PRO A 257 1.37 18.56 -4.05
N VAL A 258 1.56 18.72 -5.36
CA VAL A 258 0.95 19.79 -6.18
C VAL A 258 -0.55 19.58 -6.26
N ASN A 259 -0.99 18.39 -6.69
CA ASN A 259 -2.40 18.05 -6.86
C ASN A 259 -3.14 18.05 -5.52
N VAL A 260 -2.55 17.48 -4.46
CA VAL A 260 -3.14 17.48 -3.11
C VAL A 260 -3.26 18.91 -2.57
N ASN A 261 -2.24 19.77 -2.72
CA ASN A 261 -2.35 21.16 -2.29
C ASN A 261 -3.33 21.99 -3.14
N MET A 262 -3.48 21.70 -4.44
CA MET A 262 -4.50 22.36 -5.26
C MET A 262 -5.92 21.98 -4.84
N LEU A 263 -6.16 20.70 -4.53
CA LEU A 263 -7.42 20.25 -3.94
C LEU A 263 -7.68 20.99 -2.62
N LEU A 264 -6.72 20.95 -1.70
CA LEU A 264 -6.88 21.54 -0.37
C LEU A 264 -7.06 23.06 -0.40
N LYS A 265 -6.53 23.76 -1.41
CA LYS A 265 -6.79 25.21 -1.60
C LYS A 265 -8.25 25.55 -1.86
N GLY A 266 -9.03 24.64 -2.44
CA GLY A 266 -10.46 24.83 -2.67
C GLY A 266 -11.35 24.35 -1.53
N ILE A 267 -10.78 23.78 -0.47
CA ILE A 267 -11.51 23.22 0.68
C ILE A 267 -11.34 24.19 1.86
N GLU A 268 -12.46 24.71 2.37
CA GLU A 268 -12.52 25.61 3.53
C GLU A 268 -12.81 24.79 4.82
N GLY A 269 -12.43 25.26 6.00
CA GLY A 269 -12.64 24.54 7.25
C GLY A 269 -11.61 23.42 7.52
N ASN A 270 -11.88 22.62 8.56
CA ASN A 270 -11.01 21.55 8.99
C ASN A 270 -11.09 20.33 8.07
N VAL A 271 -9.97 19.61 7.95
CA VAL A 271 -9.82 18.48 7.04
C VAL A 271 -9.21 17.30 7.78
N VAL A 272 -9.76 16.11 7.55
CA VAL A 272 -9.13 14.84 7.90
C VAL A 272 -8.65 14.17 6.63
N LEU A 273 -7.36 13.85 6.57
CA LEU A 273 -6.76 13.17 5.43
C LEU A 273 -6.53 11.71 5.75
N LEU A 274 -6.98 10.81 4.87
CA LEU A 274 -6.52 9.44 4.83
C LEU A 274 -5.69 9.21 3.57
N PHE A 275 -4.50 8.63 3.67
CA PHE A 275 -3.74 8.20 2.49
C PHE A 275 -3.77 6.68 2.36
N HIS A 276 -4.05 6.18 1.15
CA HIS A 276 -3.68 4.81 0.81
C HIS A 276 -2.16 4.65 0.84
N THR A 277 -1.69 3.44 1.14
CA THR A 277 -0.27 3.08 0.99
C THR A 277 0.17 3.36 -0.45
N GLY A 278 1.29 4.07 -0.61
CA GLY A 278 1.81 4.50 -1.91
C GLY A 278 2.74 5.70 -1.74
N CYS A 279 3.20 6.28 -2.85
CA CYS A 279 4.17 7.38 -2.82
C CYS A 279 3.70 8.52 -1.91
N GLY A 280 2.43 8.93 -2.03
CA GLY A 280 1.88 10.01 -1.21
C GLY A 280 2.05 9.80 0.28
N MET A 281 1.80 8.59 0.79
CA MET A 281 2.04 8.23 2.19
C MET A 281 3.55 8.20 2.50
N VAL A 282 4.31 7.41 1.74
CA VAL A 282 5.73 7.13 2.03
C VAL A 282 6.56 8.40 2.11
N VAL A 283 6.31 9.36 1.22
CA VAL A 283 7.10 10.60 1.17
C VAL A 283 6.67 11.65 2.19
N THR A 284 5.49 11.51 2.82
CA THR A 284 4.94 12.55 3.72
C THR A 284 4.91 12.15 5.19
N THR A 285 5.07 10.87 5.53
CA THR A 285 4.97 10.35 6.91
C THR A 285 6.15 9.49 7.33
N GLY A 286 7.38 10.00 7.18
CA GLY A 286 8.58 9.33 7.69
C GLY A 286 8.70 9.46 9.20
N TYR A 287 8.43 8.39 9.96
CA TYR A 287 8.49 8.40 11.43
C TYR A 287 9.87 8.86 11.96
N PRO A 288 9.93 9.71 13.01
CA PRO A 288 8.82 10.27 13.80
C PRO A 288 8.23 11.58 13.25
N LYS A 289 8.53 11.95 12.00
CA LYS A 289 8.14 13.23 11.39
C LYS A 289 6.87 13.10 10.56
N THR A 290 6.23 14.24 10.33
CA THR A 290 5.06 14.38 9.45
C THR A 290 5.19 15.64 8.61
N ALA A 291 4.61 15.64 7.41
CA ALA A 291 4.44 16.83 6.57
C ALA A 291 3.02 17.42 6.65
N PHE A 292 2.20 16.97 7.60
CA PHE A 292 0.81 17.40 7.74
C PHE A 292 0.61 18.37 8.90
N ARG A 293 -0.25 19.37 8.66
CA ARG A 293 -0.76 20.32 9.67
C ARG A 293 -2.19 20.03 10.09
N VAL A 294 -2.71 18.88 9.68
CA VAL A 294 -4.09 18.42 9.87
C VAL A 294 -4.09 16.97 10.30
N SER A 295 -5.23 16.49 10.80
CA SER A 295 -5.42 15.10 11.16
C SER A 295 -5.15 14.17 9.97
N TYR A 296 -4.26 13.21 10.20
CA TYR A 296 -3.82 12.25 9.20
C TYR A 296 -4.12 10.83 9.68
N VAL A 297 -4.62 10.00 8.78
CA VAL A 297 -4.89 8.59 9.01
C VAL A 297 -4.22 7.76 7.91
N HIS A 298 -3.65 6.63 8.31
CA HIS A 298 -3.20 5.59 7.41
C HIS A 298 -3.64 4.23 7.97
N ASN A 299 -3.98 3.30 7.08
CA ASN A 299 -4.30 1.93 7.45
C ASN A 299 -3.60 0.96 6.50
N LEU A 300 -4.27 0.39 5.50
CA LEU A 300 -3.65 -0.49 4.51
C LEU A 300 -3.86 0.02 3.08
N PHE A 301 -3.23 -0.67 2.13
CA PHE A 301 -3.25 -0.28 0.72
C PHE A 301 -4.63 -0.44 0.08
N GLN A 302 -5.40 -1.45 0.52
CA GLN A 302 -6.65 -1.88 -0.11
C GLN A 302 -7.92 -1.34 0.55
N ASN A 303 -7.84 -0.78 1.76
CA ASN A 303 -9.02 -0.56 2.61
C ASN A 303 -9.24 0.90 3.03
N GLY A 304 -8.59 1.87 2.38
CA GLY A 304 -8.69 3.28 2.75
C GLY A 304 -10.12 3.81 2.68
N ALA A 305 -10.89 3.42 1.65
CA ALA A 305 -12.28 3.86 1.52
C ALA A 305 -13.15 3.29 2.65
N ALA A 306 -12.98 2.01 2.99
CA ALA A 306 -13.67 1.40 4.12
C ALA A 306 -13.28 2.06 5.45
N THR A 307 -11.98 2.34 5.64
CA THR A 307 -11.44 2.99 6.84
C THR A 307 -12.01 4.40 7.01
N LEU A 308 -11.96 5.22 5.96
CA LEU A 308 -12.46 6.59 6.04
C LEU A 308 -13.99 6.61 6.19
N SER A 309 -14.72 5.71 5.52
CA SER A 309 -16.17 5.60 5.72
C SER A 309 -16.54 5.28 7.17
N GLY A 310 -15.83 4.36 7.82
CA GLY A 310 -16.04 4.06 9.24
C GLY A 310 -15.74 5.25 10.14
N LEU A 311 -14.71 6.04 9.80
CA LEU A 311 -14.37 7.26 10.54
C LEU A 311 -15.45 8.35 10.39
N VAL A 312 -16.01 8.52 9.19
CA VAL A 312 -17.12 9.45 8.90
C VAL A 312 -18.36 9.07 9.71
N GLU A 313 -18.75 7.80 9.69
CA GLU A 313 -19.92 7.32 10.47
C GLU A 313 -19.69 7.47 11.98
N MET A 314 -18.51 7.12 12.46
CA MET A 314 -18.14 7.33 13.86
C MET A 314 -18.23 8.81 14.25
N PHE A 315 -17.73 9.71 13.41
CA PHE A 315 -17.77 11.15 13.67
C PHE A 315 -19.20 11.67 13.82
N HIS A 316 -20.07 11.39 12.85
CA HIS A 316 -21.46 11.84 12.89
C HIS A 316 -22.28 11.18 14.01
N GLU A 317 -22.00 9.91 14.35
CA GLU A 317 -22.62 9.25 15.49
C GLU A 317 -22.21 9.91 16.82
N ARG A 318 -20.94 10.32 16.95
CA ARG A 318 -20.47 11.04 18.14
C ARG A 318 -21.05 12.45 18.24
N GLN A 319 -21.26 13.14 17.11
CA GLN A 319 -22.04 14.39 17.09
C GLN A 319 -23.49 14.16 17.54
N ARG A 320 -24.17 13.13 17.01
CA ARG A 320 -25.55 12.78 17.40
C ARG A 320 -25.68 12.47 18.90
N ARG A 321 -24.65 11.92 19.52
CA ARG A 321 -24.56 11.63 20.96
C ARG A 321 -24.17 12.84 21.81
N GLY A 322 -23.84 13.98 21.20
CA GLY A 322 -23.40 15.19 21.91
C GLY A 322 -21.97 15.13 22.43
N GLU A 323 -21.14 14.19 21.95
CA GLU A 323 -19.73 14.06 22.35
C GLU A 323 -18.80 14.99 21.57
N ILE A 324 -19.25 15.40 20.39
CA ILE A 324 -18.59 16.39 19.53
C ILE A 324 -19.61 17.52 19.33
N PRO A 325 -19.24 18.79 19.56
CA PRO A 325 -20.14 19.92 19.38
C PRO A 325 -20.79 19.96 18.00
N GLU A 326 -22.07 20.33 17.97
CA GLU A 326 -22.78 20.66 16.74
C GLU A 326 -22.16 21.93 16.14
N GLY A 327 -21.55 21.84 14.95
CA GLY A 327 -20.82 22.92 14.29
C GLY A 327 -19.30 22.69 14.12
N ASP A 328 -18.72 21.70 14.78
CA ASP A 328 -17.40 21.18 14.39
C ASP A 328 -17.58 20.42 13.07
N ASP A 329 -17.12 21.00 11.95
CA ASP A 329 -17.29 20.41 10.62
C ASP A 329 -15.93 20.02 10.02
N PHE A 330 -15.77 18.72 9.74
CA PHE A 330 -14.60 18.19 9.06
C PHE A 330 -14.95 17.74 7.64
N THR A 331 -14.10 18.11 6.69
CA THR A 331 -14.10 17.48 5.37
C THR A 331 -13.19 16.25 5.40
N PHE A 332 -13.77 15.07 5.18
CA PHE A 332 -13.03 13.82 5.14
C PHE A 332 -12.56 13.55 3.72
N VAL A 333 -11.25 13.44 3.52
CA VAL A 333 -10.65 13.24 2.20
C VAL A 333 -9.72 12.04 2.21
N MET A 334 -10.03 11.06 1.37
CA MET A 334 -9.16 9.95 1.06
C MET A 334 -8.30 10.31 -0.17
N ILE A 335 -6.99 10.28 -0.02
CA ILE A 335 -6.02 10.46 -1.09
C ILE A 335 -5.51 9.08 -1.53
N THR A 336 -5.57 8.79 -2.82
CA THR A 336 -5.11 7.52 -3.41
C THR A 336 -4.34 7.74 -4.70
N GLY A 337 -3.38 6.87 -4.98
CA GLY A 337 -2.83 6.73 -6.33
C GLY A 337 -3.72 5.83 -7.20
N ASP A 338 -3.44 5.75 -8.50
CA ASP A 338 -4.12 4.81 -9.39
C ASP A 338 -3.95 3.34 -8.95
N GLY A 339 -2.75 2.92 -8.53
CA GLY A 339 -2.57 1.56 -7.99
C GLY A 339 -3.35 1.25 -6.71
N GLY A 340 -3.66 2.27 -5.90
CA GLY A 340 -4.55 2.11 -4.75
C GLY A 340 -6.01 1.87 -5.16
N MET A 341 -6.40 2.39 -6.33
CA MET A 341 -7.69 2.15 -6.93
C MET A 341 -7.74 0.86 -7.76
N ASP A 342 -6.61 0.19 -8.03
CA ASP A 342 -6.62 -1.19 -8.52
C ASP A 342 -7.07 -2.13 -7.39
N ILE A 343 -6.29 -2.17 -6.30
CA ILE A 343 -6.53 -3.09 -5.17
C ILE A 343 -7.72 -2.67 -4.30
N GLY A 344 -7.98 -1.36 -4.19
CA GLY A 344 -9.01 -0.77 -3.32
C GLY A 344 -10.32 -0.41 -4.03
N MET A 345 -10.50 -0.77 -5.31
CA MET A 345 -11.73 -0.40 -6.05
C MET A 345 -12.99 -0.93 -5.37
N GLY A 346 -13.01 -2.22 -4.98
CA GLY A 346 -14.20 -2.85 -4.42
C GLY A 346 -14.72 -2.09 -3.19
N PRO A 347 -13.88 -1.87 -2.17
CA PRO A 347 -14.24 -1.03 -1.02
C PRO A 347 -14.63 0.41 -1.37
N ALA A 348 -13.99 1.03 -2.37
CA ALA A 348 -14.31 2.39 -2.81
C ALA A 348 -15.70 2.48 -3.47
N ILE A 349 -16.05 1.53 -4.34
CA ILE A 349 -17.39 1.41 -4.91
C ILE A 349 -18.42 1.09 -3.82
N GLY A 350 -18.08 0.22 -2.86
CA GLY A 350 -18.95 -0.04 -1.71
C GLY A 350 -19.24 1.23 -0.90
N ALA A 351 -18.24 2.08 -0.69
CA ALA A 351 -18.41 3.35 0.00
C ALA A 351 -19.22 4.37 -0.84
N ALA A 352 -19.04 4.37 -2.17
CA ALA A 352 -19.82 5.18 -3.10
C ALA A 352 -21.31 4.79 -3.12
N LEU A 353 -21.62 3.50 -3.16
CA LEU A 353 -23.00 3.00 -3.11
C LEU A 353 -23.71 3.29 -1.79
N ARG A 354 -22.96 3.37 -0.68
CA ARG A 354 -23.49 3.84 0.62
C ARG A 354 -23.53 5.37 0.73
N ASN A 355 -22.97 6.07 -0.26
CA ASN A 355 -22.96 7.52 -0.38
C ASN A 355 -22.42 8.26 0.87
N HIS A 356 -21.35 7.73 1.48
CA HIS A 356 -20.75 8.37 2.66
C HIS A 356 -20.26 9.80 2.38
N ARG A 357 -20.38 10.68 3.37
CA ARG A 357 -19.98 12.11 3.32
C ARG A 357 -18.46 12.30 3.32
N MET A 358 -17.82 11.98 2.21
CA MET A 358 -16.37 12.05 2.03
C MET A 358 -15.97 12.30 0.59
N ILE A 359 -14.73 12.75 0.40
CA ILE A 359 -14.11 12.92 -0.90
C ILE A 359 -13.09 11.80 -1.12
N ILE A 360 -13.09 11.18 -2.31
CA ILE A 360 -11.97 10.37 -2.80
C ILE A 360 -11.24 11.18 -3.87
N MET A 361 -9.96 11.46 -3.63
CA MET A 361 -9.06 12.09 -4.58
C MET A 361 -8.04 11.07 -5.10
N GLU A 362 -8.12 10.76 -6.39
CA GLU A 362 -7.12 9.95 -7.08
C GLU A 362 -6.08 10.85 -7.75
N TYR A 363 -4.81 10.74 -7.37
CA TYR A 363 -3.70 11.21 -8.18
C TYR A 363 -3.29 10.09 -9.14
N ASP A 364 -3.55 10.26 -10.43
CA ASP A 364 -3.25 9.25 -11.46
C ASP A 364 -1.95 9.60 -12.18
N ASN A 365 -0.91 8.81 -11.92
CA ASN A 365 0.37 8.94 -12.63
C ASN A 365 0.63 7.73 -13.55
N GLY A 366 -0.34 6.83 -13.70
CA GLY A 366 -0.27 5.74 -14.66
C GLY A 366 0.62 4.57 -14.26
N GLY A 367 0.75 4.26 -12.97
CA GLY A 367 1.50 3.10 -12.49
C GLY A 367 1.71 3.04 -10.98
N TYR A 368 2.21 1.91 -10.50
CA TYR A 368 2.54 1.73 -9.09
C TYR A 368 3.93 2.33 -8.83
N MET A 369 3.98 3.65 -8.70
CA MET A 369 5.25 4.37 -8.69
C MET A 369 6.14 4.03 -7.50
N ASN A 370 5.55 3.80 -6.33
CA ASN A 370 6.28 3.56 -5.09
C ASN A 370 7.11 2.27 -5.12
N THR A 371 6.55 1.23 -5.72
CA THR A 371 7.12 -0.12 -5.70
C THR A 371 8.06 -0.37 -6.87
N GLY A 372 8.44 0.67 -7.63
CA GLY A 372 9.32 0.55 -8.80
C GLY A 372 8.57 0.51 -10.13
N TYR A 373 7.51 1.31 -10.25
CA TYR A 373 6.75 1.53 -11.49
C TYR A 373 6.22 0.24 -12.13
N GLN A 374 5.40 -0.51 -11.40
CA GLN A 374 4.62 -1.62 -11.96
C GLN A 374 3.42 -1.09 -12.75
N LEU A 375 2.91 -1.94 -13.65
CA LEU A 375 1.68 -1.71 -14.40
C LEU A 375 0.47 -1.54 -13.46
N SER A 376 -0.35 -0.52 -13.74
CA SER A 376 -1.68 -0.31 -13.14
C SER A 376 -2.78 -0.31 -14.21
N TYR A 377 -4.04 -0.25 -13.76
CA TYR A 377 -5.15 -0.05 -14.69
C TYR A 377 -5.03 1.25 -15.49
N SER A 378 -4.34 2.29 -14.99
CA SER A 378 -4.27 3.59 -15.67
C SER A 378 -3.02 3.80 -16.50
N THR A 379 -2.04 2.87 -16.43
CA THR A 379 -0.90 2.85 -17.35
C THR A 379 -1.39 2.95 -18.81
N PRO A 380 -0.79 3.80 -19.67
CA PRO A 380 -1.17 3.91 -21.08
C PRO A 380 -0.94 2.59 -21.82
N LYS A 381 -1.78 2.29 -22.81
CA LYS A 381 -1.57 1.15 -23.70
C LYS A 381 -0.22 1.32 -24.42
N GLY A 382 0.57 0.26 -24.48
CA GLY A 382 1.90 0.24 -25.06
C GLY A 382 3.01 0.81 -24.18
N ALA A 383 2.71 1.45 -23.05
CA ALA A 383 3.74 1.97 -22.15
C ALA A 383 4.58 0.84 -21.54
N LYS A 384 5.87 1.11 -21.34
CA LYS A 384 6.79 0.23 -20.61
C LYS A 384 6.61 0.43 -19.12
N THR A 385 6.66 -0.66 -18.35
CA THR A 385 6.74 -0.66 -16.88
C THR A 385 7.74 -1.74 -16.41
N SER A 386 7.98 -1.89 -15.11
CA SER A 386 8.78 -3.01 -14.59
C SER A 386 8.10 -4.39 -14.77
N THR A 387 6.78 -4.41 -14.99
CA THR A 387 5.99 -5.64 -15.21
C THR A 387 5.38 -5.74 -16.61
N SER A 388 5.61 -4.76 -17.49
CA SER A 388 5.24 -4.80 -18.91
C SER A 388 6.41 -4.34 -19.76
N GLY A 389 7.18 -5.34 -20.21
CA GLY A 389 8.41 -5.13 -20.98
C GLY A 389 8.18 -4.76 -22.44
N ILE A 390 9.28 -4.42 -23.09
CA ILE A 390 9.36 -4.24 -24.55
C ILE A 390 10.41 -5.22 -25.08
N GLY A 391 10.09 -5.92 -26.15
CA GLY A 391 10.99 -6.84 -26.84
C GLY A 391 10.28 -7.57 -27.97
N LYS A 392 10.94 -8.58 -28.56
CA LYS A 392 10.38 -9.34 -29.70
C LYS A 392 9.01 -9.96 -29.42
N ALA A 393 8.74 -10.32 -28.16
CA ALA A 393 7.49 -10.95 -27.74
C ALA A 393 6.55 -10.04 -26.92
N GLN A 394 6.95 -8.79 -26.63
CA GLN A 394 6.20 -7.89 -25.75
C GLN A 394 6.25 -6.45 -26.25
N ARG A 395 5.13 -5.74 -26.19
CA ARG A 395 4.99 -4.38 -26.74
C ARG A 395 4.42 -3.41 -25.70
N GLY A 396 4.82 -3.57 -24.43
CA GLY A 396 4.27 -2.84 -23.29
C GLY A 396 2.88 -3.32 -22.86
N LYS A 397 2.15 -2.49 -22.11
CA LYS A 397 0.78 -2.80 -21.67
C LYS A 397 -0.17 -3.07 -22.84
N THR A 398 -0.96 -4.14 -22.75
CA THR A 398 -1.84 -4.59 -23.85
C THR A 398 -3.24 -3.97 -23.81
N THR A 399 -3.71 -3.55 -22.64
CA THR A 399 -5.07 -3.04 -22.40
C THR A 399 -5.13 -1.52 -22.36
N PHE A 400 -6.32 -0.96 -22.63
CA PHE A 400 -6.58 0.46 -22.40
C PHE A 400 -6.71 0.78 -20.92
N ASN A 401 -6.64 2.06 -20.58
CA ASN A 401 -6.90 2.53 -19.24
C ASN A 401 -8.39 2.38 -18.86
N LYS A 402 -8.62 1.94 -17.63
CA LYS A 402 -9.96 1.91 -17.02
C LYS A 402 -10.45 3.34 -16.75
N ASP A 403 -11.69 3.62 -17.13
CA ASP A 403 -12.32 4.93 -16.95
C ASP A 403 -12.94 5.04 -15.56
N THR A 404 -12.11 5.31 -14.55
CA THR A 404 -12.55 5.38 -13.15
C THR A 404 -13.57 6.49 -12.86
N PRO A 405 -13.46 7.73 -13.41
CA PRO A 405 -14.50 8.72 -13.25
C PRO A 405 -15.87 8.26 -13.76
N GLN A 406 -15.95 7.62 -14.94
CA GLN A 406 -17.23 7.12 -15.44
C GLN A 406 -17.79 5.97 -14.59
N ILE A 407 -16.93 5.14 -14.01
CA ILE A 407 -17.36 4.09 -13.07
C ILE A 407 -17.98 4.70 -11.81
N PHE A 408 -17.34 5.72 -11.22
CA PHE A 408 -17.91 6.43 -10.08
C PHE A 408 -19.20 7.17 -10.47
N ALA A 409 -19.26 7.81 -11.64
CA ALA A 409 -20.49 8.45 -12.11
C ALA A 409 -21.64 7.43 -12.22
N ALA A 410 -21.35 6.21 -12.68
CA ALA A 410 -22.33 5.12 -12.76
C ALA A 410 -22.80 4.59 -11.40
N THR A 411 -22.08 4.87 -10.30
CA THR A 411 -22.58 4.56 -8.95
C THR A 411 -23.69 5.51 -8.47
N GLY A 412 -23.91 6.62 -9.17
CA GLY A 412 -24.94 7.61 -8.84
C GLY A 412 -24.54 8.59 -7.72
N ILE A 413 -23.27 8.64 -7.34
CA ILE A 413 -22.80 9.64 -6.35
C ILE A 413 -23.01 11.07 -6.87
N PRO A 414 -23.24 12.05 -5.97
CA PRO A 414 -23.66 13.39 -6.36
C PRO A 414 -22.63 14.17 -7.19
N TYR A 415 -21.34 13.85 -7.06
CA TYR A 415 -20.29 14.59 -7.73
C TYR A 415 -19.10 13.75 -8.18
N VAL A 416 -18.72 13.90 -9.44
CA VAL A 416 -17.49 13.37 -10.04
C VAL A 416 -16.78 14.47 -10.81
N ALA A 417 -15.45 14.57 -10.70
CA ALA A 417 -14.69 15.52 -11.49
C ALA A 417 -13.33 14.98 -11.93
N THR A 418 -12.86 15.44 -13.08
CA THR A 418 -11.47 15.33 -13.51
C THR A 418 -10.80 16.70 -13.47
N VAL A 419 -9.52 16.73 -13.06
CA VAL A 419 -8.75 17.95 -12.83
C VAL A 419 -7.30 17.77 -13.29
N ALA A 420 -6.61 18.87 -13.55
CA ALA A 420 -5.19 18.83 -13.89
C ALA A 420 -4.48 20.05 -13.33
N GLU A 421 -3.25 19.87 -12.84
CA GLU A 421 -2.41 20.96 -12.32
C GLU A 421 -2.05 22.03 -13.37
N SER A 422 -2.17 21.70 -14.66
CA SER A 422 -2.04 22.68 -15.75
C SER A 422 -3.21 23.69 -15.80
N HIS A 423 -4.34 23.37 -15.19
CA HIS A 423 -5.59 24.16 -15.15
C HIS A 423 -6.02 24.49 -13.70
N PRO A 424 -5.20 25.24 -12.94
CA PRO A 424 -5.35 25.35 -11.49
C PRO A 424 -6.63 26.05 -11.03
N THR A 425 -7.20 26.98 -11.81
CA THR A 425 -8.46 27.65 -11.44
C THR A 425 -9.66 26.72 -11.58
N ASP A 426 -9.69 25.88 -12.62
CA ASP A 426 -10.71 24.83 -12.78
C ASP A 426 -10.63 23.83 -11.64
N PHE A 427 -9.41 23.38 -11.31
CA PHE A 427 -9.15 22.46 -10.19
C PHE A 427 -9.68 23.02 -8.86
N ILE A 428 -9.27 24.22 -8.46
CA ILE A 428 -9.66 24.82 -7.17
C ILE A 428 -11.20 24.96 -7.07
N LYS A 429 -11.87 25.38 -8.15
CA LYS A 429 -13.33 25.48 -8.17
C LYS A 429 -14.01 24.13 -8.01
N LYS A 430 -13.53 23.11 -8.71
CA LYS A 430 -14.03 21.73 -8.60
C LYS A 430 -13.78 21.11 -7.23
N ALA A 431 -12.71 21.50 -6.54
CA ALA A 431 -12.44 21.09 -5.17
C ALA A 431 -13.48 21.68 -4.20
N ALA A 432 -13.85 22.95 -4.38
CA ALA A 432 -14.91 23.57 -3.58
C ALA A 432 -16.29 22.94 -3.84
N LYS A 433 -16.60 22.60 -5.11
CA LYS A 433 -17.80 21.80 -5.44
C LYS A 433 -17.76 20.42 -4.77
N ALA A 434 -16.64 19.71 -4.85
CA ALA A 434 -16.48 18.40 -4.23
C ALA A 434 -16.73 18.45 -2.72
N GLN A 435 -16.21 19.47 -2.04
CA GLN A 435 -16.50 19.70 -0.62
C GLN A 435 -17.98 19.95 -0.36
N LYS A 436 -18.60 20.87 -1.11
CA LYS A 436 -20.03 21.19 -0.96
C LYS A 436 -20.90 19.95 -1.10
N TYR A 437 -20.64 19.14 -2.13
CA TYR A 437 -21.35 17.87 -2.34
C TYR A 437 -21.06 16.85 -1.24
N ALA A 438 -19.80 16.65 -0.85
CA ALA A 438 -19.39 15.76 0.23
C ALA A 438 -20.10 16.06 1.55
N ASN A 439 -20.21 17.35 1.91
CA ASN A 439 -20.79 17.77 3.18
C ASN A 439 -22.32 17.65 3.21
N GLU A 440 -23.00 17.97 2.10
CA GLU A 440 -24.46 18.11 2.09
C GLU A 440 -25.20 16.91 1.48
N TYR A 441 -24.62 16.26 0.45
CA TYR A 441 -25.32 15.29 -0.39
C TYR A 441 -24.70 13.89 -0.36
N GLY A 442 -23.41 13.76 -0.04
CA GLY A 442 -22.69 12.49 0.01
C GLY A 442 -21.48 12.47 -0.91
N MET A 443 -20.97 11.29 -1.24
CA MET A 443 -19.60 11.12 -1.72
C MET A 443 -19.27 11.97 -2.97
N ALA A 444 -18.07 12.54 -2.97
CA ALA A 444 -17.47 13.15 -4.16
C ALA A 444 -16.23 12.36 -4.60
N TYR A 445 -16.04 12.20 -5.91
CA TYR A 445 -14.83 11.61 -6.47
C TYR A 445 -14.12 12.58 -7.40
N VAL A 446 -12.82 12.78 -7.20
CA VAL A 446 -11.99 13.69 -8.00
C VAL A 446 -10.77 12.94 -8.49
N LYS A 447 -10.47 13.03 -9.79
CA LYS A 447 -9.29 12.41 -10.40
C LYS A 447 -8.38 13.47 -11.01
N ALA A 448 -7.12 13.50 -10.59
CA ALA A 448 -6.09 14.33 -11.19
C ALA A 448 -5.15 13.52 -12.09
N LEU A 449 -4.79 14.05 -13.26
CA LEU A 449 -3.55 13.65 -13.92
C LEU A 449 -2.37 14.21 -13.12
N SER A 450 -1.48 13.33 -12.66
CA SER A 450 -0.41 13.70 -11.73
C SER A 450 0.97 13.36 -12.29
N ALA A 451 1.86 14.34 -12.31
CA ALA A 451 3.24 14.19 -12.78
C ALA A 451 4.04 13.20 -11.94
N CYS A 452 4.86 12.37 -12.60
CA CYS A 452 5.84 11.51 -11.93
C CYS A 452 7.16 11.47 -12.72
N PRO A 453 8.00 12.52 -12.61
CA PRO A 453 9.12 12.69 -13.52
C PRO A 453 10.11 11.52 -13.51
N LEU A 454 10.36 10.97 -12.31
CA LEU A 454 11.25 9.84 -12.10
C LEU A 454 10.87 8.62 -12.94
N ASN A 455 9.58 8.24 -12.94
CA ASN A 455 9.12 7.03 -13.61
C ASN A 455 8.51 7.29 -14.99
N TRP A 456 8.15 8.53 -15.28
CA TRP A 456 7.83 8.95 -16.65
C TRP A 456 9.09 9.06 -17.49
N GLY A 457 10.24 9.33 -16.86
CA GLY A 457 11.53 9.43 -17.54
C GLY A 457 11.63 10.72 -18.36
N ASP A 458 11.06 11.81 -17.84
CA ASP A 458 11.07 13.15 -18.41
C ASP A 458 11.73 14.15 -17.44
N ASN A 459 11.69 15.44 -17.78
CA ASN A 459 12.38 16.48 -17.03
C ASN A 459 11.39 17.26 -16.15
N PRO A 460 11.60 17.26 -14.81
CA PRO A 460 10.75 17.97 -13.84
C PRO A 460 10.41 19.43 -14.18
N ARG A 461 11.27 20.12 -14.95
CA ARG A 461 11.03 21.51 -15.36
C ARG A 461 9.83 21.67 -16.30
N TYR A 462 9.48 20.63 -17.06
CA TYR A 462 8.46 20.69 -18.11
C TYR A 462 7.14 20.03 -17.74
N GLU A 463 6.96 19.57 -16.49
CA GLU A 463 5.76 18.83 -16.07
C GLU A 463 4.47 19.57 -16.37
N ARG A 464 4.41 20.89 -16.17
CA ARG A 464 3.22 21.66 -16.52
C ARG A 464 2.83 21.48 -18.00
N SER A 465 3.81 21.49 -18.90
CA SER A 465 3.60 21.29 -20.33
C SER A 465 3.26 19.82 -20.66
N VAL A 466 3.87 18.86 -19.97
CA VAL A 466 3.55 17.42 -20.12
C VAL A 466 2.09 17.16 -19.72
N ILE A 467 1.66 17.68 -18.58
CA ILE A 467 0.28 17.58 -18.09
C ILE A 467 -0.68 18.33 -19.02
N GLU A 468 -0.32 19.53 -19.50
CA GLU A 468 -1.12 20.27 -20.49
C GLU A 468 -1.26 19.48 -21.80
N ALA A 469 -0.23 18.77 -22.26
CA ALA A 469 -0.32 17.89 -23.42
C ALA A 469 -1.25 16.69 -23.19
N GLY A 470 -1.24 16.11 -21.98
CA GLY A 470 -2.20 15.07 -21.58
C GLY A 470 -3.66 15.55 -21.62
N VAL A 471 -3.91 16.81 -21.27
CA VAL A 471 -5.24 17.43 -21.37
C VAL A 471 -5.60 17.76 -22.82
N ASN A 472 -4.70 18.43 -23.55
CA ASN A 472 -4.93 18.87 -24.92
C ASN A 472 -5.03 17.72 -25.94
N SER A 473 -4.48 16.55 -25.61
CA SER A 473 -4.67 15.31 -26.41
C SER A 473 -5.97 14.57 -26.08
N CYS A 474 -6.79 15.09 -25.17
CA CYS A 474 -7.97 14.44 -24.61
C CYS A 474 -7.68 13.09 -23.90
N TYR A 475 -6.40 12.76 -23.64
CA TYR A 475 -6.04 11.58 -22.82
C TYR A 475 -6.60 11.70 -21.40
N HIS A 476 -6.58 12.93 -20.86
CA HIS A 476 -7.21 13.28 -19.58
C HIS A 476 -8.15 14.49 -19.78
N PRO A 477 -9.39 14.27 -20.24
CA PRO A 477 -10.34 15.37 -20.47
C PRO A 477 -10.75 16.00 -19.14
N LEU A 478 -11.00 17.32 -19.12
CA LEU A 478 -11.46 18.03 -17.92
C LEU A 478 -12.97 18.27 -17.97
N TYR A 479 -13.67 17.62 -17.05
CA TYR A 479 -15.12 17.70 -16.94
C TYR A 479 -15.56 17.44 -15.50
N GLU A 480 -16.85 17.63 -15.24
CA GLU A 480 -17.52 17.25 -14.01
C GLU A 480 -18.88 16.60 -14.31
N VAL A 481 -19.38 15.82 -13.36
CA VAL A 481 -20.72 15.23 -13.38
C VAL A 481 -21.40 15.67 -12.10
N GLU A 482 -22.37 16.57 -12.21
CA GLU A 482 -23.17 17.08 -11.10
C GLU A 482 -24.54 16.42 -11.16
N GLN A 483 -24.86 15.60 -10.16
CA GLN A 483 -26.14 14.87 -10.10
C GLN A 483 -26.50 14.14 -11.41
N GLY A 484 -25.51 13.47 -12.01
CA GLY A 484 -25.66 12.74 -13.28
C GLY A 484 -25.49 13.58 -14.54
N ILE A 485 -25.47 14.92 -14.46
CA ILE A 485 -25.35 15.81 -15.62
C ILE A 485 -23.88 16.10 -15.90
N THR A 486 -23.40 15.70 -17.08
CA THR A 486 -22.01 15.91 -17.50
C THR A 486 -21.80 17.34 -18.00
N THR A 487 -20.73 17.99 -17.54
CA THR A 487 -20.31 19.32 -18.01
C THR A 487 -18.82 19.30 -18.37
N ILE A 488 -18.48 19.53 -19.65
CA ILE A 488 -17.09 19.74 -20.07
C ILE A 488 -16.66 21.13 -19.61
N THR A 489 -15.60 21.22 -18.81
CA THR A 489 -15.12 22.51 -18.27
C THR A 489 -13.94 23.07 -19.05
N TYR A 490 -13.28 22.24 -19.86
CA TYR A 490 -12.26 22.66 -20.81
C TYR A 490 -12.37 21.88 -22.11
N ASP A 491 -12.61 22.61 -23.20
CA ASP A 491 -12.62 22.07 -24.56
C ASP A 491 -11.36 22.53 -25.32
N PRO A 492 -10.41 21.61 -25.61
CA PRO A 492 -9.22 21.93 -26.39
C PRO A 492 -9.52 22.18 -27.89
N GLU A 493 -10.61 21.65 -28.46
CA GLU A 493 -11.01 21.88 -29.85
C GLU A 493 -11.51 23.32 -30.02
N ALA A 494 -12.45 23.74 -29.17
CA ALA A 494 -12.99 25.11 -29.18
C ALA A 494 -11.91 26.18 -28.95
N ARG A 495 -10.81 25.82 -28.30
CA ARG A 495 -9.67 26.71 -28.02
C ARG A 495 -8.52 26.60 -29.02
N ASN A 496 -8.68 25.80 -30.08
CA ASN A 496 -7.63 25.52 -31.07
C ASN A 496 -6.31 25.04 -30.43
N LYS A 497 -6.43 24.21 -29.40
CA LYS A 497 -5.33 23.63 -28.62
C LYS A 497 -5.24 22.10 -28.72
N LYS A 498 -6.21 21.44 -29.36
CA LYS A 498 -6.20 19.97 -29.48
C LYS A 498 -4.94 19.50 -30.22
N ILE A 499 -4.27 18.49 -29.67
CA ILE A 499 -3.08 17.87 -30.25
C ILE A 499 -3.28 16.36 -30.44
N PRO A 500 -2.55 15.69 -31.35
CA PRO A 500 -2.51 14.24 -31.43
C PRO A 500 -1.95 13.60 -30.14
N LEU A 501 -2.42 12.40 -29.79
CA LEU A 501 -1.96 11.63 -28.62
C LEU A 501 -0.45 11.38 -28.64
N ILE A 502 0.13 11.14 -29.82
CA ILE A 502 1.55 10.88 -29.97
C ILE A 502 2.43 12.04 -29.48
N ASP A 503 1.91 13.28 -29.52
CA ASP A 503 2.60 14.46 -29.03
C ASP A 503 2.73 14.49 -27.51
N PHE A 504 1.79 13.88 -26.79
CA PHE A 504 1.92 13.63 -25.35
C PHE A 504 2.88 12.46 -25.08
N TYR A 505 2.73 11.34 -25.80
CA TYR A 505 3.56 10.15 -25.58
C TYR A 505 5.06 10.36 -25.83
N LYS A 506 5.43 11.20 -26.80
CA LYS A 506 6.85 11.48 -27.09
C LYS A 506 7.55 12.30 -26.00
N MET A 507 6.80 12.91 -25.08
CA MET A 507 7.36 13.73 -24.00
C MET A 507 7.92 12.88 -22.85
N MET A 508 7.49 11.63 -22.70
CA MET A 508 7.85 10.75 -21.58
C MET A 508 8.71 9.56 -22.04
N GLY A 509 9.80 9.28 -21.34
CA GLY A 509 10.66 8.11 -21.58
C GLY A 509 9.90 6.78 -21.58
N ARG A 510 8.88 6.61 -20.73
CA ARG A 510 8.05 5.38 -20.63
C ARG A 510 7.20 5.06 -21.86
N THR A 511 6.97 6.03 -22.74
CA THR A 511 6.14 5.92 -23.96
C THR A 511 6.88 6.35 -25.23
N LYS A 512 8.11 6.86 -25.12
CA LYS A 512 8.87 7.40 -26.25
C LYS A 512 9.09 6.40 -27.38
N HIS A 513 9.21 5.11 -27.07
CA HIS A 513 9.33 4.04 -28.06
C HIS A 513 8.11 3.93 -28.98
N LEU A 514 6.92 4.38 -28.55
CA LEU A 514 5.68 4.34 -29.33
C LEU A 514 5.73 5.23 -30.57
N VAL A 515 6.71 6.13 -30.69
CA VAL A 515 6.95 6.93 -31.89
C VAL A 515 7.49 6.08 -33.05
N ALA A 516 8.08 4.92 -32.77
CA ALA A 516 8.61 4.06 -33.82
C ALA A 516 7.48 3.44 -34.66
N PRO A 517 7.65 3.30 -36.00
CA PRO A 517 6.61 2.77 -36.89
C PRO A 517 6.07 1.40 -36.49
N GLU A 518 6.90 0.58 -35.85
CA GLU A 518 6.51 -0.74 -35.35
C GLU A 518 5.45 -0.69 -34.24
N TYR A 519 5.11 0.49 -33.68
CA TYR A 519 4.03 0.70 -32.69
C TYR A 519 2.82 1.49 -33.22
N GLU A 520 2.77 1.77 -34.53
CA GLU A 520 1.73 2.60 -35.13
C GLU A 520 0.31 2.07 -34.87
N ASP A 521 0.10 0.76 -34.92
CA ASP A 521 -1.17 0.11 -34.60
C ASP A 521 -1.62 0.38 -33.15
N ILE A 522 -0.69 0.40 -32.19
CA ILE A 522 -1.00 0.70 -30.79
C ILE A 522 -1.37 2.16 -30.61
N VAL A 523 -0.61 3.07 -31.22
CA VAL A 523 -0.86 4.51 -31.15
C VAL A 523 -2.18 4.86 -31.80
N LYS A 524 -2.45 4.31 -32.99
CA LYS A 524 -3.72 4.48 -33.71
C LYS A 524 -4.90 3.98 -32.89
N ALA A 525 -4.83 2.76 -32.37
CA ALA A 525 -5.89 2.20 -31.51
C ALA A 525 -6.11 3.04 -30.24
N SER A 526 -5.06 3.63 -29.68
CA SER A 526 -5.15 4.51 -28.51
C SER A 526 -5.77 5.87 -28.85
N GLN A 527 -5.42 6.46 -29.99
CA GLN A 527 -6.03 7.68 -30.49
C GLN A 527 -7.53 7.48 -30.75
N GLU A 528 -7.90 6.39 -31.45
CA GLU A 528 -9.30 6.05 -31.74
C GLU A 528 -10.13 5.88 -30.46
N GLU A 529 -9.59 5.20 -29.44
CA GLU A 529 -10.29 5.04 -28.16
C GLU A 529 -10.46 6.37 -27.42
N ILE A 530 -9.44 7.24 -27.43
CA ILE A 530 -9.51 8.56 -26.81
C ILE A 530 -10.53 9.45 -27.51
N ASP A 531 -10.49 9.51 -28.85
CA ASP A 531 -11.45 10.29 -29.62
C ASP A 531 -12.88 9.77 -29.44
N ARG A 532 -13.07 8.45 -29.33
CA ARG A 532 -14.36 7.84 -29.00
C ARG A 532 -14.86 8.27 -27.62
N ARG A 533 -14.01 8.24 -26.59
CA ARG A 533 -14.37 8.70 -25.24
C ARG A 533 -14.68 10.18 -25.21
N TRP A 534 -13.90 11.00 -25.92
CA TRP A 534 -14.14 12.43 -26.06
C TRP A 534 -15.47 12.74 -26.75
N ALA A 535 -15.78 12.07 -27.86
CA ALA A 535 -17.06 12.22 -28.55
C ALA A 535 -18.25 11.85 -27.65
N ARG A 536 -18.12 10.78 -26.83
CA ARG A 536 -19.14 10.43 -25.84
C ARG A 536 -19.32 11.51 -24.79
N LEU A 537 -18.24 12.10 -24.27
CA LEU A 537 -18.33 13.20 -23.31
C LEU A 537 -19.01 14.44 -23.91
N LYS A 538 -18.73 14.77 -25.18
CA LYS A 538 -19.42 15.85 -25.89
C LYS A 538 -20.93 15.59 -26.00
N ALA A 539 -21.32 14.38 -26.41
CA ALA A 539 -22.73 14.00 -26.47
C ALA A 539 -23.43 14.10 -25.10
N LYS A 540 -22.75 13.67 -24.02
CA LYS A 540 -23.25 13.83 -22.64
C LYS A 540 -23.34 15.28 -22.18
N HIS A 541 -22.38 16.11 -22.59
CA HIS A 541 -22.39 17.53 -22.28
C HIS A 541 -23.55 18.27 -22.96
N GLU A 542 -23.87 17.88 -24.19
CA GLU A 542 -24.95 18.47 -24.99
C GLU A 542 -26.34 17.94 -24.61
N ASN A 543 -26.42 16.76 -23.98
CA ASN A 543 -27.67 16.11 -23.63
C ASN A 543 -27.69 15.64 -22.16
N PRO A 544 -28.49 16.29 -21.28
CA PRO A 544 -28.54 15.98 -19.86
C PRO A 544 -29.13 14.60 -19.52
N LEU A 545 -29.70 13.88 -20.49
CA LEU A 545 -30.23 12.52 -20.30
C LEU A 545 -29.16 11.42 -20.50
N LEU A 546 -27.97 11.76 -21.01
CA LEU A 546 -26.86 10.83 -21.31
C LEU A 546 -25.75 10.90 -20.24
#